data_AF-A0A6D2J225-F1
#
_entry.id   AF-A0A6D2J225-F1
#
_cell.length_a   1.000
_cell.length_b   1.000
_cell.length_c   1.000
_cell.angle_alpha   90.00
_cell.angle_beta   90.00
_cell.angle_gamma   90.00
#
_symmetry.space_group_name_H-M   'P 1'
#
loop_
_entity.id
_entity.type
_entity.pdbx_description
1 polymer ?
#
loop_
_entity_poly.entity_id
_entity_poly.type
_entity_poly.pdbx_seq_one_letter_code
_entity_poly.pdbx_strand_id
1 'polypeptide(L)'
;MMEEILPDSVEFRIPGHLERPYDAPAGWMCLYECMFTEFGMNFPLSPLFLQFAADRGVPTSQLTHGVVRHIVFTEALARAAGVVFDRLVIKDDGVVNRIK
;
A
#
# COMPACT_ATOMS: atom_id res chain seq x y z
N MET A 1 -14.79 6.46 -16.33
CA MET A 1 -14.15 5.14 -16.24
C MET A 1 -12.80 5.28 -16.87
N MET A 2 -11.73 5.26 -16.07
CA MET A 2 -10.37 5.39 -16.59
C MET A 2 -9.90 3.98 -16.96
N GLU A 3 -9.84 3.68 -18.26
CA GLU A 3 -9.11 2.52 -18.78
C GLU A 3 -7.60 2.81 -18.62
N GLU A 4 -7.10 2.77 -17.39
CA GLU A 4 -5.68 2.49 -17.21
C GLU A 4 -5.51 0.99 -17.45
N ILE A 5 -4.83 0.67 -18.56
CA ILE A 5 -4.52 -0.71 -18.94
C ILE A 5 -3.68 -1.31 -17.80
N LEU A 6 -4.30 -2.21 -17.04
CA LEU A 6 -3.64 -2.96 -15.99
C LEU A 6 -2.43 -3.70 -16.59
N PRO A 7 -1.29 -3.78 -15.86
CA PRO A 7 -0.14 -4.53 -16.36
C PRO A 7 -0.52 -5.99 -16.62
N ASP A 8 0.00 -6.58 -17.71
CA ASP A 8 -0.20 -8.00 -18.07
C ASP A 8 0.18 -8.98 -16.95
N SER A 9 0.97 -8.52 -15.97
CA SER A 9 1.42 -9.29 -14.81
C SER A 9 0.42 -9.32 -13.64
N VAL A 10 -0.73 -8.66 -13.74
CA VAL A 10 -1.74 -8.61 -12.66
C VAL A 10 -2.89 -9.55 -12.99
N GLU A 11 -3.08 -10.56 -12.16
CA GLU A 11 -4.23 -11.46 -12.21
C GLU A 11 -5.22 -11.12 -11.10
N PHE A 12 -6.52 -11.07 -11.44
CA PHE A 12 -7.59 -10.83 -10.48
C PHE A 12 -8.37 -12.12 -10.22
N ARG A 13 -8.65 -12.36 -8.93
CA ARG A 13 -9.52 -13.44 -8.48
C ARG A 13 -10.59 -12.87 -7.58
N ILE A 14 -11.85 -13.08 -7.96
CA ILE A 14 -12.99 -12.73 -7.13
C ILE A 14 -13.17 -13.84 -6.08
N PRO A 15 -13.14 -13.54 -4.77
CA PRO A 15 -13.34 -14.55 -3.73
C PRO A 15 -14.76 -15.12 -3.79
N GLY A 16 -14.88 -16.43 -3.56
CA GLY A 16 -16.17 -17.10 -3.41
C GLY A 16 -16.86 -16.80 -2.07
N HIS A 17 -18.13 -17.17 -1.95
CA HIS A 17 -18.97 -16.85 -0.79
C HIS A 17 -18.46 -17.32 0.59
N LEU A 18 -17.68 -18.41 0.64
CA LEU A 18 -17.09 -18.93 1.89
C LEU A 18 -15.68 -18.40 2.13
N GLU A 19 -15.03 -17.82 1.12
CA GLU A 19 -13.69 -17.30 1.26
C GLU A 19 -13.72 -16.00 2.06
N ARG A 20 -12.73 -15.84 2.93
CA ARG A 20 -12.61 -14.66 3.77
C ARG A 20 -11.48 -13.78 3.25
N PRO A 21 -11.55 -12.45 3.43
CA PRO A 21 -10.49 -11.54 2.97
C PRO A 21 -9.10 -11.86 3.54
N TYR A 22 -9.01 -12.43 4.74
CA TYR A 22 -7.74 -12.79 5.39
C TYR A 22 -7.24 -14.20 5.04
N ASP A 23 -8.02 -14.98 4.27
CA ASP A 23 -7.69 -16.35 3.86
C ASP A 23 -7.32 -16.40 2.35
N ALA A 24 -6.59 -15.39 1.86
CA ALA A 24 -6.11 -15.38 0.48
C ALA A 24 -5.23 -16.63 0.21
N PRO A 25 -5.37 -17.31 -0.95
CA PRO A 25 -4.54 -18.48 -1.27
C PRO A 25 -3.05 -18.15 -1.32
N ALA A 26 -2.19 -19.16 -1.18
CA ALA A 26 -0.75 -18.97 -1.31
C ALA A 26 -0.40 -18.34 -2.67
N GLY A 27 0.42 -17.28 -2.65
CA GLY A 27 0.76 -16.49 -3.84
C GLY A 27 -0.24 -15.38 -4.18
N TRP A 28 -1.37 -15.30 -3.48
CA TRP A 28 -2.37 -14.26 -3.65
C TRP A 28 -2.38 -13.31 -2.45
N MET A 29 -2.76 -12.06 -2.70
CA MET A 29 -3.07 -11.09 -1.66
C MET A 29 -4.47 -10.53 -1.88
N CYS A 30 -5.18 -10.26 -0.79
CA CYS A 30 -6.50 -9.64 -0.86
C CYS A 30 -6.36 -8.11 -0.75
N LEU A 31 -6.96 -7.41 -1.71
CA LEU A 31 -7.11 -5.96 -1.73
C LEU A 31 -8.58 -5.62 -1.96
N TYR A 32 -9.07 -4.58 -1.30
CA TYR A 32 -10.44 -4.09 -1.53
C TYR A 32 -10.46 -3.10 -2.68
N GLU A 33 -11.52 -3.13 -3.47
CA GLU A 33 -11.74 -2.20 -4.57
C GLU A 33 -11.66 -0.73 -4.12
N CYS A 34 -12.21 -0.41 -2.94
CA CYS A 34 -12.18 0.94 -2.37
C CYS A 34 -10.75 1.49 -2.17
N MET A 35 -9.74 0.64 -2.01
CA MET A 35 -8.36 1.08 -1.91
C MET A 35 -7.90 1.79 -3.20
N PHE A 36 -8.40 1.34 -4.36
CA PHE A 36 -8.10 1.93 -5.66
C PHE A 36 -9.07 3.06 -5.99
N THR A 37 -10.37 2.81 -5.85
CA THR A 37 -11.41 3.75 -6.31
C THR A 37 -11.57 4.96 -5.41
N GLU A 38 -11.36 4.82 -4.09
CA GLU A 38 -11.55 5.91 -3.13
C GLU A 38 -10.24 6.43 -2.52
N PHE A 39 -9.23 5.57 -2.33
CA PHE A 39 -8.00 5.97 -1.62
C PHE A 39 -6.84 6.32 -2.55
N GLY A 40 -6.95 6.04 -3.85
CA GLY A 40 -5.96 6.40 -4.86
C GLY A 40 -4.76 5.45 -4.94
N MET A 41 -4.90 4.22 -4.44
CA MET A 41 -3.92 3.15 -4.71
C MET A 41 -3.92 2.83 -6.21
N ASN A 42 -2.75 2.55 -6.77
CA ASN A 42 -2.58 2.18 -8.18
C ASN A 42 -1.52 1.09 -8.32
N PHE A 43 -1.49 0.44 -9.48
CA PHE A 43 -0.43 -0.51 -9.83
C PHE A 43 0.78 0.19 -10.48
N PRO A 44 2.01 -0.31 -10.25
CA PRO A 44 2.36 -1.36 -9.29
C PRO A 44 2.13 -0.88 -7.85
N LEU A 45 1.79 -1.83 -6.96
CA LEU A 45 1.52 -1.50 -5.56
C LEU A 45 2.74 -0.85 -4.91
N SER A 46 2.46 0.10 -4.01
CA SER A 46 3.48 0.78 -3.22
C SER A 46 4.37 -0.21 -2.46
N PRO A 47 5.71 -0.12 -2.59
CA PRO A 47 6.63 -0.87 -1.75
C PRO A 47 6.45 -0.55 -0.26
N LEU A 48 6.12 0.71 0.08
CA LEU A 48 5.85 1.12 1.46
C LEU A 48 4.62 0.42 2.02
N PHE A 49 3.56 0.29 1.23
CA PHE A 49 2.35 -0.45 1.61
C PHE A 49 2.65 -1.94 1.85
N LEU A 50 3.35 -2.58 0.92
CA LEU A 50 3.70 -4.00 1.03
C LEU A 50 4.62 -4.27 2.23
N GLN A 51 5.65 -3.44 2.40
CA GLN A 51 6.56 -3.55 3.55
C GLN A 51 5.84 -3.27 4.87
N PHE A 52 4.90 -2.31 4.89
CA PHE A 52 4.11 -2.01 6.08
C PHE A 52 3.37 -3.23 6.61
N ALA A 53 2.71 -3.97 5.72
CA ALA A 53 1.96 -5.18 6.02
C ALA A 53 2.90 -6.32 6.43
N ALA A 54 3.97 -6.54 5.65
CA ALA A 54 4.96 -7.59 5.89
C ALA A 54 5.64 -7.44 7.27
N ASP A 55 6.07 -6.23 7.64
CA ASP A 55 6.71 -5.94 8.93
C ASP A 55 5.81 -6.26 10.13
N ARG A 56 4.50 -6.21 9.94
CA ARG A 56 3.50 -6.46 10.99
C ARG A 56 3.00 -7.91 10.99
N GLY A 57 3.37 -8.70 9.99
CA GLY A 57 2.84 -10.06 9.83
C GLY A 57 1.32 -10.09 9.65
N VAL A 58 0.72 -9.02 9.11
CA VAL A 58 -0.74 -8.94 8.92
C VAL A 58 -1.08 -8.98 7.43
N PRO A 59 -2.16 -9.69 7.04
CA PRO A 59 -2.69 -9.60 5.68
C PRO A 59 -3.11 -8.16 5.35
N THR A 60 -2.91 -7.74 4.10
CA THR A 60 -3.33 -6.41 3.62
C THR A 60 -4.82 -6.14 3.79
N SER A 61 -5.64 -7.19 3.75
CA SER A 61 -7.08 -7.15 3.99
C SER A 61 -7.49 -6.84 5.42
N GLN A 62 -6.56 -6.92 6.38
CA GLN A 62 -6.78 -6.53 7.78
C GLN A 62 -6.32 -5.09 8.07
N LEU A 63 -5.71 -4.41 7.10
CA LEU A 63 -5.36 -3.00 7.26
C LEU A 63 -6.63 -2.15 7.24
N THR A 64 -6.76 -1.26 8.23
CA THR A 64 -7.90 -0.34 8.27
C THR A 64 -7.78 0.69 7.13
N HIS A 65 -8.93 1.20 6.69
CA HIS A 65 -8.98 2.24 5.64
C HIS A 65 -8.10 3.45 5.99
N GLY A 66 -8.04 3.82 7.27
CA GLY A 66 -7.18 4.91 7.76
C GLY A 66 -5.70 4.65 7.47
N VAL A 67 -5.21 3.43 7.73
CA VAL A 67 -3.81 3.07 7.45
C VAL A 67 -3.51 3.17 5.95
N VAL A 68 -4.37 2.61 5.11
CA VAL A 68 -4.17 2.63 3.64
C VAL A 68 -4.15 4.07 3.13
N ARG A 69 -5.14 4.88 3.51
CA ARG A 69 -5.22 6.29 3.10
C ARG A 69 -4.02 7.10 3.58
N HIS A 70 -3.53 6.85 4.81
CA HIS A 70 -2.33 7.51 5.30
C HIS A 70 -1.10 7.17 4.49
N ILE A 71 -0.92 5.90 4.11
CA ILE A 71 0.21 5.49 3.27
C ILE A 71 0.14 6.17 1.91
N VAL A 72 -1.00 6.09 1.21
CA VAL A 72 -1.15 6.71 -0.12
C VAL A 72 -0.92 8.23 -0.05
N PHE A 73 -1.48 8.90 0.96
CA PHE A 73 -1.28 10.34 1.17
C PHE A 73 0.20 10.68 1.43
N THR A 74 0.87 9.88 2.26
CA THR A 74 2.29 10.06 2.59
C THR A 74 3.15 9.95 1.35
N GLU A 75 2.89 8.96 0.49
CA GLU A 75 3.61 8.81 -0.77
C GLU A 75 3.35 9.94 -1.77
N ALA A 76 2.10 10.40 -1.86
CA ALA A 76 1.74 11.55 -2.68
C ALA A 76 2.49 12.82 -2.22
N LEU A 77 2.56 13.03 -0.90
CA LEU A 77 3.29 14.14 -0.30
C LEU A 77 4.80 14.04 -0.57
N ALA A 78 5.40 12.86 -0.40
CA ALA A 78 6.81 12.62 -0.71
C ALA A 78 7.14 12.97 -2.15
N ARG A 79 6.32 12.48 -3.08
CA ARG A 79 6.46 12.74 -4.52
C ARG A 79 6.37 14.23 -4.82
N ALA A 80 5.39 14.92 -4.23
CA ALA A 80 5.22 16.37 -4.42
C ALA A 80 6.41 17.16 -3.86
N ALA A 81 7.04 16.68 -2.79
CA ALA A 81 8.22 17.29 -2.19
C ALA A 81 9.56 16.83 -2.83
N GLY A 82 9.54 15.86 -3.75
CA GLY A 82 10.75 15.28 -4.34
C GLY A 82 11.59 14.46 -3.35
N VAL A 83 10.98 13.90 -2.30
CA VAL A 83 11.65 13.11 -1.27
C VAL A 83 11.17 11.66 -1.28
N VAL A 84 12.02 10.75 -0.81
CA VAL A 84 11.64 9.35 -0.57
C VAL A 84 11.39 9.17 0.92
N PHE A 85 10.21 8.65 1.28
CA PHE A 85 9.98 8.22 2.66
C PHE A 85 10.71 6.90 2.90
N ASP A 86 11.86 7.00 3.57
CA ASP A 86 12.48 5.86 4.23
C ASP A 86 11.89 5.74 5.64
N ARG A 87 11.53 4.51 6.02
CA ARG A 87 10.95 4.20 7.33
C ARG A 87 11.99 4.24 8.45
N LEU A 88 13.26 4.47 8.12
CA LEU A 88 14.33 4.78 9.07
C LEU A 88 14.07 6.14 9.74
N VAL A 89 13.16 6.14 10.72
CA VAL A 89 13.05 7.18 11.72
C VAL A 89 14.33 7.10 12.58
N ILE A 90 15.22 8.06 12.39
CA ILE A 90 16.25 8.54 13.33
C ILE A 90 16.87 7.41 14.18
N LYS A 91 18.01 6.87 13.75
CA LYS A 91 18.95 6.25 14.71
C LYS A 91 19.62 7.40 15.48
N ASP A 92 19.30 7.49 16.76
CA ASP A 92 19.95 8.15 17.93
C ASP A 92 21.19 9.06 17.78
N ASP A 93 21.34 9.88 16.74
CA ASP A 93 22.51 10.76 16.61
C ASP A 93 22.16 12.26 16.46
N GLY A 94 20.93 12.66 16.79
CA GLY A 94 20.63 14.07 17.12
C GLY A 94 20.85 15.14 16.04
N VAL A 95 20.97 14.78 14.75
CA VAL A 95 21.12 15.77 13.67
C VAL A 95 19.89 15.76 12.75
N VAL A 96 19.04 16.76 12.93
CA VAL A 96 17.97 17.11 11.99
C VAL A 96 18.61 17.81 10.79
N ASN A 97 18.84 17.07 9.70
CA ASN A 97 19.09 17.70 8.42
C ASN A 97 17.77 18.28 7.90
N ARG A 98 17.69 19.62 7.95
CA ARG A 98 16.61 20.41 7.35
C ARG A 98 16.52 20.07 5.87
N ILE A 99 15.35 19.59 5.44
CA ILE A 99 14.98 19.57 4.03
C ILE A 99 14.79 21.05 3.64
N LYS A 100 15.58 21.52 2.66
CA LYS A 100 15.31 22.77 1.95
C LYS A 100 14.26 22.51 0.88
#